data_AF-A0A2T4H0B9-F1
#
_entry.id   AF-A0A2T4H0B9-F1
#
_cell.length_a   1.000
_cell.length_b   1.000
_cell.length_c   1.000
_cell.angle_alpha   90.00
_cell.angle_beta   90.00
_cell.angle_gamma   90.00
#
_symmetry.space_group_name_H-M   'P 1'
#
loop_
_entity.id
_entity.type
_entity.pdbx_description
1 polymer ?
#
loop_
_entity_poly.entity_id
_entity_poly.type
_entity_poly.pdbx_seq_one_letter_code
_entity_poly.pdbx_strand_id
1 'polypeptide(L)'
;MFAKPRPKKNILPLQHKKRKATSGVEEVNFDFDAREEYLTGFHKRKQQRIKNAQEENAKRARQEKLDMRKQIREERKRDVEEHVQTVNRLLRESEAAGAVEQESDEEDEEWDGIPDQPELDIVDHEEEYIDEDRYTTVKVESVSVTRDGFEKPQVDSEDKSQDKKEEENKDDTKEKARREPKKKKKKFRYDSKFDRQLTERKLRAKKAARRSG
;
A
#
# COMPACT_ATOMS: atom_id res chain seq x y z
N MET A 1 54.64 0.12 -42.36
CA MET A 1 53.60 1.16 -42.24
C MET A 1 52.81 0.91 -40.97
N PHE A 2 52.89 1.79 -39.97
CA PHE A 2 52.22 1.59 -38.68
C PHE A 2 50.72 1.94 -38.80
N ALA A 3 49.86 0.98 -38.49
CA ALA A 3 48.41 1.18 -38.51
C ALA A 3 48.03 2.22 -37.45
N LYS A 4 47.33 3.29 -37.87
CA LYS A 4 46.82 4.32 -36.95
C LYS A 4 45.78 3.69 -36.02
N PRO A 5 45.90 3.85 -34.68
CA PRO A 5 44.97 3.22 -33.75
C PRO A 5 43.55 3.79 -33.93
N ARG A 6 42.53 2.93 -33.87
CA ARG A 6 41.12 3.34 -33.99
C ARG A 6 40.74 4.31 -32.87
N PRO A 7 40.06 5.43 -33.17
CA PRO A 7 39.61 6.37 -32.15
C PRO A 7 38.57 5.69 -31.25
N LYS A 8 38.85 5.64 -29.95
CA LYS A 8 37.89 5.15 -28.94
C LYS A 8 36.76 6.17 -28.82
N LYS A 9 35.56 5.83 -29.30
CA LYS A 9 34.34 6.58 -29.00
C LYS A 9 34.01 6.34 -27.52
N ASN A 10 34.05 7.39 -26.71
CA ASN A 10 33.58 7.31 -25.33
C ASN A 10 32.08 6.97 -25.36
N ILE A 11 31.73 5.81 -24.82
CA ILE A 11 30.35 5.25 -24.79
C ILE A 11 29.50 5.99 -23.74
N LEU A 12 30.15 6.77 -22.87
CA LEU A 12 29.48 7.60 -21.90
C LEU A 12 29.07 8.93 -22.55
N PRO A 13 27.82 9.38 -22.34
CA PRO A 13 27.40 10.69 -22.83
C PRO A 13 28.35 11.75 -22.27
N LEU A 14 28.81 12.64 -23.16
CA LEU A 14 29.60 13.80 -22.77
C LEU A 14 28.85 14.53 -21.66
N GLN A 15 29.43 14.54 -20.45
CA GLN A 15 28.87 15.32 -19.35
C GLN A 15 28.92 16.78 -19.78
N HIS A 16 27.74 17.33 -20.10
CA HIS A 16 27.57 18.72 -20.48
C HIS A 16 28.26 19.57 -19.42
N LYS A 17 29.26 20.34 -19.85
CA LYS A 17 30.01 21.22 -18.97
C LYS A 17 29.01 22.08 -18.22
N LYS A 18 29.18 22.09 -16.90
CA LYS A 18 28.33 22.75 -15.90
C LYS A 18 27.78 24.06 -16.44
N ARG A 19 26.45 24.17 -16.36
CA ARG A 19 25.64 25.36 -16.63
C ARG A 19 26.44 26.61 -16.28
N LYS A 20 26.77 27.44 -17.27
CA LYS A 20 27.08 28.84 -17.00
C LYS A 20 25.80 29.40 -16.40
N ALA A 21 25.80 29.68 -15.11
CA ALA A 21 24.72 30.39 -14.46
C ALA A 21 24.77 31.84 -14.96
N THR A 22 24.21 32.08 -16.14
CA THR A 22 23.79 33.43 -16.51
C THR A 22 22.58 33.70 -15.64
N SER A 23 22.80 34.28 -14.46
CA SER A 23 21.71 34.87 -13.70
C SER A 23 21.17 36.02 -14.55
N GLY A 24 20.17 35.74 -15.38
CA GLY A 24 19.52 36.72 -16.27
C GLY A 24 18.61 37.69 -15.51
N VAL A 25 18.97 38.00 -14.26
CA VAL A 25 18.29 38.98 -13.45
C VAL A 25 19.04 40.29 -13.68
N GLU A 26 18.43 41.20 -14.44
CA GLU A 26 19.01 42.48 -14.81
C GLU A 26 19.25 43.37 -13.58
N GLU A 27 18.40 43.25 -12.55
CA GLU A 27 18.51 44.02 -11.31
C GLU A 27 18.19 43.16 -10.08
N VAL A 28 19.09 43.14 -9.10
CA VAL A 28 18.87 42.46 -7.82
C VAL A 28 18.55 43.51 -6.76
N ASN A 29 17.29 43.58 -6.34
CA ASN A 29 16.90 44.42 -5.21
C ASN A 29 17.32 43.74 -3.89
N PHE A 30 18.12 44.43 -3.08
CA PHE A 30 18.66 43.90 -1.82
C PHE A 30 17.92 44.51 -0.65
N ASP A 31 16.96 43.76 -0.10
CA ASP A 31 16.26 44.13 1.12
C ASP A 31 17.08 43.71 2.34
N PHE A 32 17.49 44.70 3.14
CA PHE A 32 18.28 44.48 4.35
C PHE A 32 17.46 43.75 5.43
N ASP A 33 16.17 44.02 5.55
CA ASP A 33 15.31 43.40 6.57
C ASP A 33 15.10 41.91 6.27
N ALA A 34 14.78 41.59 5.01
CA ALA A 34 14.70 40.21 4.55
C ALA A 34 16.03 39.47 4.70
N ARG A 35 17.16 40.17 4.53
CA ARG A 35 18.49 39.60 4.75
C ARG A 35 18.72 39.30 6.24
N GLU A 36 18.36 40.19 7.14
CA GLU A 36 18.47 39.98 8.58
C GLU A 36 17.61 38.82 9.06
N GLU A 37 16.36 38.73 8.59
CA GLU A 37 15.48 37.59 8.83
C GLU A 37 16.05 36.28 8.24
N TYR A 38 16.69 36.36 7.07
CA TYR A 38 17.39 35.23 6.49
C TYR A 38 18.66 34.87 7.29
N LEU A 39 19.39 35.79 7.87
CA LEU A 39 20.57 35.42 8.67
C LEU A 39 20.19 34.91 10.06
N THR A 40 19.10 35.35 10.65
CA THR A 40 18.71 34.96 12.01
C THR A 40 17.68 33.83 12.04
N GLY A 41 16.80 33.74 11.04
CA GLY A 41 15.65 32.84 10.98
C GLY A 41 15.94 31.41 10.49
N PHE A 42 17.12 30.84 10.74
CA PHE A 42 17.49 29.50 10.23
C PHE A 42 16.48 28.41 10.57
N HIS A 43 15.93 28.43 11.80
CA HIS A 43 14.92 27.46 12.22
C HIS A 43 13.63 27.63 11.43
N LYS A 44 13.16 28.87 11.24
CA LYS A 44 11.98 29.19 10.42
C LYS A 44 12.16 28.66 8.99
N ARG A 45 13.32 28.89 8.36
CA ARG A 45 13.60 28.37 7.01
C ARG A 45 13.73 26.86 6.95
N LYS A 46 14.28 26.22 7.97
CA LYS A 46 14.32 24.76 8.04
C LYS A 46 12.90 24.19 8.10
N GLN A 47 12.03 24.77 8.93
CA GLN A 47 10.64 24.38 8.99
C GLN A 47 9.90 24.66 7.68
N GLN A 48 10.09 25.83 7.06
CA GLN A 48 9.52 26.16 5.75
C GLN A 48 9.96 25.16 4.68
N ARG A 49 11.24 24.79 4.61
CA ARG A 49 11.70 23.75 3.66
C ARG A 49 11.02 22.40 3.90
N ILE A 50 10.87 22.00 5.16
CA ILE A 50 10.16 20.76 5.51
C ILE A 50 8.69 20.85 5.08
N LYS A 51 8.00 21.97 5.36
CA LYS A 51 6.61 22.20 4.97
C LYS A 51 6.45 22.21 3.45
N ASN A 52 7.28 22.94 2.73
CA ASN A 52 7.25 22.97 1.26
C ASN A 52 7.46 21.57 0.68
N ALA A 53 8.42 20.79 1.19
CA ALA A 53 8.61 19.42 0.74
C ALA A 53 7.40 18.52 1.03
N GLN A 54 6.74 18.71 2.19
CA GLN A 54 5.49 18.01 2.51
C GLN A 54 4.35 18.42 1.57
N GLU A 55 4.21 19.71 1.29
CA GLU A 55 3.19 20.25 0.40
C GLU A 55 3.39 19.80 -1.06
N GLU A 56 4.63 19.80 -1.56
CA GLU A 56 4.96 19.30 -2.90
C GLU A 56 4.65 17.81 -3.03
N ASN A 57 5.02 17.01 -2.02
CA ASN A 57 4.68 15.59 -1.99
C ASN A 57 3.16 15.38 -1.94
N ALA A 58 2.43 16.17 -1.15
CA ALA A 58 0.97 16.09 -1.09
C ALA A 58 0.31 16.51 -2.41
N LYS A 59 0.83 17.55 -3.08
CA LYS A 59 0.37 17.98 -4.41
C LYS A 59 0.60 16.88 -5.46
N ARG A 60 1.79 16.28 -5.48
CA ARG A 60 2.13 15.19 -6.39
C ARG A 60 1.24 13.96 -6.13
N ALA A 61 1.07 13.53 -4.88
CA ALA A 61 0.21 12.41 -4.54
C ALA A 61 -1.26 12.63 -4.94
N ARG A 62 -1.77 13.87 -4.85
CA ARG A 62 -3.10 14.21 -5.34
C ARG A 62 -3.21 14.10 -6.86
N GLN A 63 -2.21 14.61 -7.60
CA GLN A 63 -2.15 14.51 -9.05
C GLN A 63 -2.10 13.05 -9.49
N GLU A 64 -1.20 12.25 -8.92
CA GLU A 64 -1.09 10.82 -9.19
C GLU A 64 -2.42 10.10 -8.93
N LYS A 65 -3.12 10.40 -7.83
CA LYS A 65 -4.44 9.81 -7.55
C LYS A 65 -5.50 10.19 -8.59
N LEU A 66 -5.48 11.42 -9.09
CA LEU A 66 -6.40 11.86 -10.14
C LEU A 66 -6.08 11.18 -11.47
N ASP A 67 -4.81 11.08 -11.82
CA ASP A 67 -4.34 10.41 -13.04
C ASP A 67 -4.67 8.92 -13.02
N MET A 68 -4.43 8.23 -11.89
CA MET A 68 -4.83 6.83 -11.71
C MET A 68 -6.34 6.64 -11.86
N ARG A 69 -7.15 7.53 -11.28
CA ARG A 69 -8.61 7.48 -11.46
C ARG A 69 -9.04 7.72 -12.90
N LYS A 70 -8.33 8.60 -13.61
CA LYS A 70 -8.59 8.85 -15.03
C LYS A 70 -8.23 7.62 -15.86
N GLN A 71 -7.08 7.00 -15.61
CA GLN A 71 -6.66 5.75 -16.26
C GLN A 71 -7.68 4.64 -16.06
N ILE A 72 -8.13 4.39 -14.83
CA ILE A 72 -9.16 3.35 -14.55
C ILE A 72 -10.46 3.63 -15.32
N ARG A 73 -10.88 4.91 -15.42
CA ARG A 73 -12.08 5.26 -16.21
C ARG A 73 -11.87 5.04 -17.70
N GLU A 74 -10.69 5.38 -18.22
CA GLU A 74 -10.35 5.17 -19.62
C GLU A 74 -10.23 3.68 -19.96
N GLU A 75 -9.62 2.88 -19.09
CA GLU A 75 -9.54 1.42 -19.20
C GLU A 75 -10.93 0.81 -19.23
N ARG A 76 -11.79 1.12 -18.25
CA ARG A 76 -13.19 0.63 -18.26
C ARG A 76 -13.95 1.03 -19.52
N LYS A 77 -13.72 2.24 -20.03
CA LYS A 77 -14.37 2.70 -21.27
C LYS A 77 -13.88 1.89 -22.47
N ARG A 78 -12.57 1.63 -22.56
CA ARG A 78 -11.99 0.79 -23.61
C ARG A 78 -12.50 -0.65 -23.51
N ASP A 79 -12.54 -1.23 -22.33
CA ASP A 79 -13.04 -2.60 -22.13
C ASP A 79 -14.49 -2.73 -22.62
N VAL A 80 -15.34 -1.73 -22.34
CA VAL A 80 -16.72 -1.69 -22.84
C VAL A 80 -16.76 -1.53 -24.36
N GLU A 81 -15.97 -0.62 -24.93
CA GLU A 81 -15.91 -0.42 -26.39
C GLU A 81 -15.42 -1.68 -27.12
N GLU A 82 -14.39 -2.34 -26.60
CA GLU A 82 -13.86 -3.60 -27.11
C GLU A 82 -14.92 -4.70 -26.99
N HIS A 83 -15.62 -4.81 -25.85
CA HIS A 83 -16.67 -5.79 -25.67
C HIS A 83 -17.81 -5.60 -26.68
N VAL A 84 -18.32 -4.37 -26.85
CA VAL A 84 -19.35 -4.06 -27.85
C VAL A 84 -18.86 -4.40 -29.26
N GLN A 85 -17.60 -4.08 -29.60
CA GLN A 85 -17.02 -4.46 -30.89
C GLN A 85 -16.95 -5.98 -31.05
N THR A 86 -16.58 -6.73 -30.02
CA THR A 86 -16.54 -8.19 -30.08
C THR A 86 -17.92 -8.82 -30.24
N VAL A 87 -18.94 -8.32 -29.54
CA VAL A 87 -20.33 -8.79 -29.68
C VAL A 87 -20.87 -8.47 -31.07
N ASN A 88 -20.69 -7.24 -31.54
CA ASN A 88 -21.10 -6.85 -32.90
C ASN A 88 -20.40 -7.68 -33.98
N ARG A 89 -19.12 -8.04 -33.76
CA ARG A 89 -18.40 -8.95 -34.66
C ARG A 89 -19.02 -10.34 -34.66
N LEU A 90 -19.29 -10.92 -33.49
CA LEU A 90 -19.91 -12.24 -33.36
C LEU A 90 -21.31 -12.29 -33.98
N LEU A 91 -22.14 -11.26 -33.75
CA LEU A 91 -23.46 -11.13 -34.38
C LEU A 91 -23.36 -11.07 -35.91
N ARG A 92 -22.42 -10.27 -36.43
CA ARG A 92 -22.19 -10.19 -37.88
C ARG A 92 -21.67 -11.51 -38.46
N GLU A 93 -20.83 -12.23 -37.72
CA GLU A 93 -20.34 -13.57 -38.09
C GLU A 93 -21.48 -14.61 -38.08
N SER A 94 -22.40 -14.55 -37.10
CA SER A 94 -23.58 -15.45 -37.03
C SER A 94 -24.62 -15.15 -38.10
N GLU A 95 -24.86 -13.87 -38.40
CA GLU A 95 -25.69 -13.43 -39.54
C GLU A 95 -25.11 -13.94 -40.86
N ALA A 96 -23.80 -13.78 -41.06
CA ALA A 96 -23.11 -14.27 -42.25
C ALA A 96 -23.09 -15.81 -42.35
N ALA A 97 -23.14 -16.51 -41.22
CA ALA A 97 -23.26 -17.97 -41.15
C ALA A 97 -24.72 -18.48 -41.30
N GLY A 98 -25.70 -17.58 -41.43
CA GLY A 98 -27.10 -17.94 -41.70
C GLY A 98 -27.87 -18.51 -40.50
N ALA A 99 -27.39 -18.30 -39.26
CA ALA A 99 -27.97 -18.90 -38.06
C ALA A 99 -29.06 -18.05 -37.37
N VAL A 100 -29.45 -16.91 -37.96
CA VAL A 100 -30.50 -16.04 -37.39
C VAL A 100 -31.82 -16.35 -38.09
N GLU A 101 -32.44 -17.46 -37.70
CA GLU A 101 -33.88 -17.71 -37.89
C GLU A 101 -34.59 -17.21 -36.62
N GLN A 102 -35.58 -16.35 -36.83
CA GLN A 102 -36.21 -15.50 -35.83
C GLN A 102 -37.19 -16.31 -34.97
N GLU A 103 -36.75 -16.84 -33.82
CA GLU A 103 -37.62 -17.21 -32.71
C GLU A 103 -37.38 -16.22 -31.56
N SER A 104 -38.14 -15.13 -31.60
CA SER A 104 -38.35 -14.23 -30.48
C SER A 104 -39.59 -14.74 -29.75
N ASP A 105 -39.43 -15.79 -28.94
CA ASP A 105 -40.42 -16.15 -27.93
C ASP A 105 -40.07 -15.33 -26.68
N GLU A 106 -40.73 -14.17 -26.58
CA GLU A 106 -40.63 -13.25 -25.45
C GLU A 106 -41.41 -13.85 -24.27
N GLU A 107 -40.79 -14.77 -23.55
CA GLU A 107 -41.19 -15.05 -22.16
C GLU A 107 -40.56 -13.96 -21.28
N ASP A 108 -41.38 -12.96 -20.96
CA ASP A 108 -41.12 -11.91 -19.98
C ASP A 108 -40.89 -12.54 -18.59
N GLU A 109 -39.66 -13.01 -18.33
CA GLU A 109 -39.19 -13.32 -16.97
C GLU A 109 -38.94 -11.99 -16.23
N GLU A 110 -40.05 -11.40 -15.77
CA GLU A 110 -40.08 -10.22 -14.92
C GLU A 110 -39.27 -10.50 -13.64
N TRP A 111 -38.14 -9.80 -13.49
CA TRP A 111 -37.18 -9.98 -12.41
C TRP A 111 -37.85 -9.82 -11.03
N ASP A 112 -38.13 -10.95 -10.39
CA ASP A 112 -38.62 -11.02 -9.02
C ASP A 112 -37.51 -10.50 -8.09
N GLY A 113 -37.73 -9.34 -7.48
CA GLY A 113 -36.69 -8.57 -6.79
C GLY A 113 -35.92 -9.34 -5.71
N ILE A 114 -34.78 -8.78 -5.29
CA ILE A 114 -33.96 -9.35 -4.21
C ILE A 114 -34.84 -9.50 -2.95
N PRO A 115 -34.99 -10.70 -2.38
CA PRO A 115 -35.80 -10.90 -1.18
C PRO A 115 -35.24 -10.09 0.00
N ASP A 116 -36.11 -9.35 0.69
CA ASP A 116 -35.79 -8.43 1.80
C ASP A 116 -35.20 -9.14 3.04
N GLN A 117 -35.32 -10.46 3.11
CA GLN A 117 -34.64 -11.28 4.11
C GLN A 117 -33.63 -12.18 3.41
N PRO A 118 -32.31 -11.90 3.53
CA PRO A 118 -31.34 -12.95 3.27
C PRO A 118 -31.58 -14.04 4.32
N GLU A 119 -31.85 -15.27 3.87
CA GLU A 119 -31.74 -16.48 4.70
C GLU A 119 -30.26 -16.64 5.08
N LEU A 120 -29.82 -15.82 6.05
CA LEU A 120 -28.53 -15.96 6.69
C LEU A 120 -28.66 -17.11 7.68
N ASP A 121 -28.58 -18.33 7.17
CA ASP A 121 -28.12 -19.43 8.00
C ASP A 121 -26.78 -18.98 8.59
N ILE A 122 -26.73 -18.87 9.92
CA ILE A 122 -25.55 -18.46 10.67
C ILE A 122 -24.56 -19.64 10.60
N VAL A 123 -23.91 -19.80 9.46
CA VAL A 123 -22.89 -20.82 9.24
C VAL A 123 -21.56 -20.20 9.65
N ASP A 124 -20.99 -20.70 10.75
CA ASP A 124 -19.61 -20.42 11.15
C ASP A 124 -18.69 -21.09 10.12
N HIS A 125 -18.37 -20.36 9.06
CA HIS A 125 -17.51 -20.83 7.98
C HIS A 125 -16.04 -20.76 8.41
N GLU A 126 -15.46 -21.90 8.78
CA GLU A 126 -14.02 -22.05 8.97
C GLU A 126 -13.35 -22.42 7.63
N GLU A 127 -12.86 -21.42 6.89
CA GLU A 127 -12.06 -21.66 5.67
C GLU A 127 -10.56 -21.68 5.98
N GLU A 128 -9.91 -22.80 5.67
CA GLU A 128 -8.45 -22.95 5.82
C GLU A 128 -7.71 -22.28 4.65
N TYR A 129 -7.22 -21.05 4.86
CA TYR A 129 -6.36 -20.37 3.88
C TYR A 129 -4.89 -20.77 4.08
N ILE A 130 -4.31 -21.48 3.11
CA ILE A 130 -2.89 -21.87 3.12
C ILE A 130 -2.07 -20.84 2.35
N ASP A 131 -1.44 -19.91 3.06
CA ASP A 131 -0.30 -19.17 2.54
C ASP A 131 0.97 -19.97 2.86
N GLU A 132 1.78 -20.27 1.83
CA GLU A 132 2.96 -21.17 1.85
C GLU A 132 4.02 -20.87 2.95
N ASP A 133 3.91 -19.74 3.66
CA ASP A 133 4.87 -19.29 4.66
C ASP A 133 4.25 -18.90 6.04
N ARG A 134 2.91 -18.89 6.21
CA ARG A 134 2.24 -18.58 7.50
C ARG A 134 0.85 -19.21 7.63
N TYR A 135 0.67 -20.07 8.62
CA TYR A 135 -0.64 -20.55 9.05
C TYR A 135 -1.30 -19.52 9.98
N THR A 136 -2.36 -18.86 9.53
CA THR A 136 -3.22 -18.01 10.36
C THR A 136 -4.67 -18.35 10.08
N THR A 137 -5.42 -18.75 11.10
CA THR A 137 -6.86 -18.98 10.98
C THR A 137 -7.62 -17.66 11.13
N VAL A 138 -8.52 -17.36 10.21
CA VAL A 138 -9.45 -16.22 10.27
C VAL A 138 -10.83 -16.79 10.56
N LYS A 139 -11.45 -16.37 11.67
CA LYS A 139 -12.83 -16.72 12.02
C LYS A 139 -13.75 -15.58 11.59
N VAL A 140 -14.81 -15.89 10.84
CA VAL A 140 -15.81 -14.93 10.39
C VAL A 140 -17.06 -15.09 11.23
N GLU A 141 -17.22 -14.22 12.24
CA GLU A 141 -18.42 -14.18 13.08
C GLU A 141 -19.46 -13.22 12.46
N SER A 142 -20.74 -13.62 12.47
CA SER A 142 -21.84 -12.73 12.07
C SER A 142 -22.09 -11.66 13.14
N VAL A 143 -22.26 -10.42 12.72
CA VAL A 143 -22.47 -9.27 13.61
C VAL A 143 -23.60 -8.43 13.04
N SER A 144 -24.59 -8.09 13.87
CA SER A 144 -25.67 -7.16 13.49
C SER A 144 -25.16 -5.72 13.61
N VAL A 145 -25.47 -4.89 12.60
CA VAL A 145 -25.09 -3.48 12.58
C VAL A 145 -26.30 -2.64 12.97
N THR A 146 -26.32 -2.14 14.20
CA THR A 146 -27.36 -1.23 14.70
C THR A 146 -26.82 0.20 14.75
N ARG A 147 -27.72 1.19 14.95
CA ARG A 147 -27.34 2.61 15.07
C ARG A 147 -26.36 2.87 16.23
N ASP A 148 -26.37 2.00 17.23
CA ASP A 148 -25.53 2.09 18.43
C ASP A 148 -24.24 1.27 18.33
N GLY A 149 -24.06 0.46 17.27
CA GLY A 149 -22.80 -0.19 16.95
C GLY A 149 -22.93 -1.61 16.39
N PHE A 150 -21.88 -2.39 16.60
CA PHE A 150 -21.77 -3.79 16.21
C PHE A 150 -22.22 -4.68 17.38
N GLU A 151 -23.34 -5.37 17.24
CA GLU A 151 -23.87 -6.30 18.24
C GLU A 151 -23.68 -7.74 17.77
N LYS A 152 -23.18 -8.61 18.67
CA LYS A 152 -23.13 -10.04 18.39
C LYS A 152 -24.53 -10.62 18.66
N PRO A 153 -25.16 -11.30 17.68
CA PRO A 153 -26.46 -11.93 17.93
C PRO A 153 -26.31 -12.96 19.05
N GLN A 154 -27.16 -12.88 20.08
CA GLN A 154 -27.22 -13.91 21.12
C GLN A 154 -27.87 -15.15 20.52
N VAL A 155 -27.05 -16.17 20.27
CA VAL A 155 -27.55 -17.50 19.91
C VAL A 155 -27.96 -18.18 21.22
N ASP A 156 -29.25 -18.50 21.37
CA ASP A 156 -29.76 -19.33 22.46
C ASP A 156 -29.20 -20.75 22.31
N SER A 157 -27.96 -20.94 22.75
CA SER A 157 -27.45 -22.25 23.12
C SER A 157 -27.96 -22.54 24.52
N GLU A 158 -28.88 -23.50 24.61
CA GLU A 158 -29.28 -24.17 25.84
C GLU A 158 -28.04 -24.80 26.50
N ASP A 159 -27.30 -24.00 27.27
CA ASP A 159 -26.53 -24.53 28.39
C ASP A 159 -26.45 -23.48 29.51
N LYS A 160 -27.47 -23.52 30.38
CA LYS A 160 -27.48 -22.74 31.62
C LYS A 160 -26.50 -23.38 32.59
N SER A 161 -25.36 -22.74 32.78
CA SER A 161 -24.72 -22.72 34.10
C SER A 161 -24.53 -21.28 34.55
N GLN A 162 -25.43 -20.89 35.46
CA GLN A 162 -25.18 -19.77 36.36
C GLN A 162 -23.89 -20.08 37.12
N ASP A 163 -22.93 -19.16 37.14
CA ASP A 163 -22.14 -19.03 38.35
C ASP A 163 -21.76 -17.60 38.68
N LYS A 164 -21.74 -17.38 39.98
CA LYS A 164 -21.92 -16.13 40.69
C LYS A 164 -20.66 -15.25 40.64
N LYS A 165 -20.91 -13.95 40.80
CA LYS A 165 -19.92 -13.01 41.35
C LYS A 165 -19.49 -13.51 42.73
N GLU A 166 -18.24 -13.95 42.86
CA GLU A 166 -17.54 -14.04 44.13
C GLU A 166 -16.33 -13.09 44.09
N GLU A 167 -16.44 -12.02 44.87
CA GLU A 167 -15.29 -11.23 45.33
C GLU A 167 -14.56 -12.06 46.39
N GLU A 168 -13.45 -12.69 46.02
CA GLU A 168 -12.44 -13.13 46.99
C GLU A 168 -11.26 -12.16 46.96
N ASN A 169 -11.14 -11.37 48.02
CA ASN A 169 -9.88 -10.79 48.45
C ASN A 169 -8.91 -11.93 48.78
N LYS A 170 -7.89 -12.14 47.95
CA LYS A 170 -6.74 -12.98 48.29
C LYS A 170 -5.49 -12.14 48.46
N ASP A 171 -5.03 -12.25 49.69
CA ASP A 171 -3.93 -11.60 50.38
C ASP A 171 -2.60 -11.66 49.61
N ASP A 172 -1.82 -10.62 49.85
CA ASP A 172 -0.49 -10.38 49.32
C ASP A 172 0.50 -11.45 49.82
N THR A 173 1.03 -12.29 48.93
CA THR A 173 2.39 -12.90 49.07
C THR A 173 2.79 -13.61 47.78
N LYS A 174 3.10 -12.83 46.75
CA LYS A 174 4.00 -13.29 45.68
C LYS A 174 5.17 -12.34 45.61
N GLU A 175 6.34 -12.86 46.02
CA GLU A 175 7.63 -12.21 45.88
C GLU A 175 7.73 -11.51 44.52
N LYS A 176 8.04 -10.21 44.57
CA LYS A 176 8.28 -9.40 43.37
C LYS A 176 9.53 -9.91 42.68
N ALA A 177 9.38 -10.94 41.84
CA ALA A 177 10.34 -11.24 40.80
C ALA A 177 10.48 -9.97 39.95
N ARG A 178 11.63 -9.31 40.06
CA ARG A 178 11.98 -8.11 39.29
C ARG A 178 11.80 -8.44 37.81
N ARG A 179 10.71 -7.97 37.21
CA ARG A 179 10.49 -8.10 35.77
C ARG A 179 11.60 -7.32 35.06
N GLU A 180 12.50 -8.04 34.38
CA GLU A 180 13.52 -7.39 33.56
C GLU A 180 12.87 -6.47 32.51
N PRO A 181 13.44 -5.28 32.26
CA PRO A 181 12.86 -4.34 31.32
C PRO A 181 12.81 -4.95 29.91
N LYS A 182 11.62 -4.95 29.30
CA LYS A 182 11.42 -5.43 27.92
C LYS A 182 12.38 -4.71 26.97
N LYS A 183 13.17 -5.47 26.21
CA LYS A 183 14.12 -4.93 25.23
C LYS A 183 13.35 -4.15 24.16
N LYS A 184 13.67 -2.87 24.00
CA LYS A 184 13.06 -2.02 22.96
C LYS A 184 13.32 -2.62 21.59
N LYS A 185 12.30 -2.64 20.72
CA LYS A 185 12.43 -3.04 19.31
C LYS A 185 13.55 -2.22 18.68
N LYS A 186 14.51 -2.89 18.05
CA LYS A 186 15.60 -2.19 17.34
C LYS A 186 14.96 -1.37 16.23
N LYS A 187 15.06 -0.04 16.32
CA LYS A 187 14.69 0.82 15.20
C LYS A 187 15.68 0.51 14.09
N PHE A 188 15.21 -0.09 13.01
CA PHE A 188 16.01 -0.19 11.80
C PHE A 188 16.36 1.24 11.40
N ARG A 189 17.65 1.54 11.32
CA ARG A 189 18.14 2.71 10.62
C ARG A 189 18.91 2.17 9.43
N TYR A 190 18.81 2.86 8.30
CA TYR A 190 19.70 2.58 7.19
C TYR A 190 21.10 2.98 7.63
N ASP A 191 21.88 1.99 7.99
CA ASP A 191 23.32 2.12 8.11
C ASP A 191 23.84 2.72 6.80
N SER A 192 24.79 3.66 6.90
CA SER A 192 25.40 4.22 5.70
C SER A 192 26.03 3.10 4.86
N LYS A 193 26.24 3.31 3.56
CA LYS A 193 26.88 2.29 2.70
C LYS A 193 28.22 1.80 3.27
N PHE A 194 28.95 2.69 3.97
CA PHE A 194 30.20 2.37 4.63
C PHE A 194 30.01 1.45 5.84
N ASP A 195 29.05 1.77 6.71
CA ASP A 195 28.74 0.95 7.90
C ASP A 195 28.22 -0.45 7.50
N ARG A 196 27.44 -0.53 6.41
CA ARG A 196 26.99 -1.81 5.84
C ARG A 196 28.17 -2.68 5.37
N GLN A 197 29.15 -2.08 4.70
CA GLN A 197 30.35 -2.81 4.27
C GLN A 197 31.19 -3.30 5.46
N LEU A 198 31.32 -2.50 6.52
CA LEU A 198 32.03 -2.90 7.74
C LEU A 198 31.33 -4.05 8.48
N THR A 199 30.00 -3.99 8.59
CA THR A 199 29.21 -5.06 9.22
C THR A 199 29.25 -6.35 8.40
N GLU A 200 29.15 -6.27 7.06
CA GLU A 200 29.32 -7.44 6.18
C GLU A 200 30.70 -8.08 6.33
N ARG A 201 31.78 -7.28 6.36
CA ARG A 201 33.15 -7.78 6.60
C ARG A 201 33.27 -8.51 7.94
N LYS A 202 32.72 -7.93 9.02
CA LYS A 202 32.71 -8.54 10.35
C LYS A 202 31.93 -9.86 10.37
N LEU A 203 30.76 -9.91 9.72
CA LEU A 203 29.95 -11.12 9.62
C LEU A 203 30.65 -12.22 8.81
N ARG A 204 31.32 -11.86 7.70
CA ARG A 204 32.13 -12.80 6.91
C ARG A 204 33.27 -13.37 7.72
N ALA A 205 34.02 -12.54 8.46
CA ALA A 205 35.09 -13.00 9.33
C ALA A 205 34.59 -13.96 10.42
N LYS A 206 33.46 -13.63 11.07
CA LYS A 206 32.83 -14.50 12.08
C LYS A 206 32.36 -15.83 11.50
N LYS A 207 31.78 -15.82 10.29
CA LYS A 207 31.37 -17.05 9.59
C LYS A 207 32.57 -17.91 9.20
N ALA A 208 33.67 -17.29 8.75
CA ALA A 208 34.90 -18.00 8.42
C ALA A 208 35.49 -18.67 9.68
N ALA A 209 35.60 -17.94 10.79
CA ALA A 209 36.11 -18.46 12.05
C ALA A 209 35.26 -19.62 12.61
N ARG A 210 33.93 -19.58 12.42
CA ARG A 210 33.01 -20.67 12.82
C ARG A 210 33.06 -21.89 11.89
N ARG A 211 33.66 -21.76 10.70
CA ARG A 211 33.83 -22.88 9.75
C ARG A 211 35.22 -23.54 9.89
N SER A 212 36.16 -22.85 10.51
CA SER A 212 37.54 -23.31 10.69
C SER A 212 37.82 -23.89 12.08
N GLY A 213 36.81 -24.05 12.94
CA GLY A 213 36.90 -24.69 14.24
C GLY A 213 35.70 -25.61 14.42
#